data_AF-A0A2V9RGU6-F1
#
_entry.id   AF-A0A2V9RGU6-F1
#
_cell.length_a   1.000
_cell.length_b   1.000
_cell.length_c   1.000
_cell.angle_alpha   90.00
_cell.angle_beta   90.00
_cell.angle_gamma   90.00
#
_symmetry.space_group_name_H-M   'P 1'
#
loop_
_entity.id
_entity.type
_entity.pdbx_description
1 polymer ?
#
loop_
_entity_poly.entity_id
_entity_poly.type
_entity_poly.pdbx_seq_one_letter_code
_entity_poly.pdbx_strand_id
1 'polypeptide(L)'
;MRKQKGFSLIELLIVVAIILIIAAIAIPNLLRARIAANESSAVSSVRTINTGEVTYSVGYPAIGFSATLGALGPGAAGTVCPATGPVSTNACLIDSALSN
;
A
#
# COMPACT_ATOMS: atom_id res chain seq x y z
N MET A 1 19.54 33.49 -41.85
CA MET A 1 19.93 32.09 -41.60
C MET A 1 20.12 31.88 -40.11
N ARG A 2 19.22 31.12 -39.45
CA ARG A 2 19.36 30.78 -38.03
C ARG A 2 20.43 29.69 -37.91
N LYS A 3 21.57 29.97 -37.26
CA LYS A 3 22.57 28.95 -36.94
C LYS A 3 21.93 27.96 -35.95
N GLN A 4 21.65 26.74 -36.40
CA GLN A 4 21.33 25.65 -35.47
C GLN A 4 22.60 25.33 -34.68
N LYS A 5 22.58 25.56 -33.36
CA LYS A 5 23.63 25.07 -32.46
C LYS A 5 23.35 23.58 -32.25
N GLY A 6 24.18 22.72 -32.85
CA GLY A 6 24.20 21.30 -32.53
C GLY A 6 24.78 21.06 -31.14
N PHE A 7 24.33 19.99 -30.50
CA PHE A 7 24.85 19.53 -29.20
C PHE A 7 26.26 18.96 -29.39
N SER A 8 27.20 19.29 -28.51
CA SER A 8 28.54 18.71 -28.57
C SER A 8 28.56 17.32 -27.92
N LEU A 9 29.36 16.40 -28.47
CA LEU A 9 29.55 15.06 -27.88
C LEU A 9 30.12 15.13 -26.45
N ILE A 10 30.95 16.14 -26.15
CA ILE A 10 31.48 16.34 -24.80
C ILE A 10 30.39 16.78 -23.81
N GLU A 11 29.44 17.61 -24.26
CA GLU A 11 28.33 18.06 -23.43
C GLU A 11 27.45 16.86 -23.05
N LEU A 12 27.17 15.97 -24.01
CA LEU A 12 26.38 14.78 -23.76
C LEU A 12 27.10 13.78 -22.83
N LEU A 13 28.42 13.62 -22.99
CA LEU A 13 29.23 12.73 -22.13
C LEU A 13 29.22 13.16 -20.66
N ILE A 14 29.40 14.44 -20.39
CA ILE A 14 29.41 14.96 -19.00
C ILE A 14 28.03 14.79 -18.36
N VAL A 15 26.96 15.03 -19.12
CA VAL A 15 25.58 14.85 -18.63
C VAL A 15 25.32 13.39 -18.23
N VAL A 16 25.67 12.43 -19.08
CA VAL A 16 25.49 11.01 -18.76
C VAL A 16 26.35 10.59 -17.56
N ALA A 17 27.59 11.08 -17.47
CA ALA A 17 28.47 10.79 -16.33
C ALA A 17 27.86 11.24 -15.00
N ILE A 18 27.30 12.46 -14.92
CA ILE A 18 26.66 12.96 -13.69
C ILE A 18 25.39 12.16 -13.35
N ILE A 19 24.56 11.82 -14.35
CA ILE A 19 23.36 10.99 -14.14
C ILE A 19 23.75 9.63 -13.56
N LEU A 20 24.80 9.00 -14.06
CA LEU A 20 25.27 7.69 -13.56
C LEU A 20 25.77 7.76 -12.11
N ILE A 21 26.47 8.84 -11.73
CA ILE A 21 26.91 9.04 -10.34
C ILE A 21 25.70 9.18 -9.41
N ILE A 22 24.71 9.98 -9.79
CA ILE A 22 23.48 10.17 -8.99
C ILE A 22 22.71 8.83 -8.91
N ALA A 23 22.54 8.14 -10.02
CA ALA A 23 21.82 6.86 -10.09
C ALA A 23 22.48 5.79 -9.20
N ALA A 24 23.82 5.71 -9.17
CA ALA A 24 24.55 4.75 -8.36
C ALA A 24 24.27 4.90 -6.86
N ILE A 25 24.04 6.12 -6.37
CA ILE A 25 23.70 6.38 -4.95
C ILE A 25 22.20 6.28 -4.71
N ALA A 26 21.39 6.80 -5.64
CA ALA A 26 19.94 6.90 -5.49
C ALA A 26 19.24 5.53 -5.55
N ILE A 27 19.63 4.64 -6.46
CA ILE A 27 18.99 3.33 -6.64
C ILE A 27 19.03 2.47 -5.37
N PRO A 28 20.20 2.19 -4.74
CA PRO A 28 20.23 1.36 -3.54
C PRO A 28 19.48 2.02 -2.37
N ASN A 29 19.50 3.35 -2.27
CA ASN A 29 18.75 4.05 -1.25
C ASN A 29 17.22 3.94 -1.46
N LEU A 30 16.77 4.09 -2.70
CA LEU A 30 15.37 3.93 -3.08
C LEU A 30 14.88 2.50 -2.82
N LEU A 31 15.70 1.48 -3.11
CA LEU A 31 15.35 0.09 -2.83
C LEU A 31 15.17 -0.14 -1.33
N ARG A 32 16.09 0.35 -0.49
CA ARG A 32 15.96 0.27 0.97
C ARG A 32 14.72 1.01 1.48
N ALA A 33 14.46 2.22 0.97
CA ALA A 33 13.29 3.01 1.34
C ALA A 33 11.98 2.29 0.98
N ARG A 34 11.91 1.62 -0.18
CA ARG A 34 10.75 0.81 -0.57
C ARG A 34 10.53 -0.38 0.35
N ILE A 35 11.59 -1.09 0.75
CA ILE A 35 11.49 -2.22 1.68
C ILE A 35 10.95 -1.72 3.03
N ALA A 36 11.54 -0.66 3.59
CA ALA A 36 11.08 -0.09 4.85
C ALA A 36 9.63 0.42 4.79
N ALA A 37 9.22 1.01 3.66
CA ALA A 37 7.83 1.44 3.46
C ALA A 37 6.87 0.25 3.43
N ASN A 38 7.24 -0.84 2.76
CA ASN A 38 6.43 -2.07 2.72
C ASN A 38 6.33 -2.74 4.09
N GLU A 39 7.43 -2.78 4.86
CA GLU A 39 7.44 -3.29 6.24
C GLU A 39 6.52 -2.45 7.14
N SER A 40 6.63 -1.12 7.07
CA SER A 40 5.76 -0.20 7.80
C SER A 40 4.28 -0.40 7.43
N SER A 41 3.99 -0.56 6.14
CA SER A 41 2.64 -0.85 5.64
C SER A 41 2.11 -2.20 6.12
N ALA A 42 2.96 -3.23 6.19
CA ALA A 42 2.54 -4.54 6.69
C ALA A 42 2.21 -4.47 8.18
N VAL A 43 3.03 -3.78 8.98
CA VAL A 43 2.78 -3.56 10.40
C VAL A 43 1.49 -2.78 10.64
N SER A 44 1.23 -1.74 9.84
CA SER A 44 -0.02 -0.97 9.95
C SER A 44 -1.24 -1.82 9.56
N SER A 45 -1.16 -2.62 8.49
CA SER A 45 -2.20 -3.57 8.09
C SER A 45 -2.56 -4.54 9.21
N VAL A 46 -1.56 -5.17 9.85
CA VAL A 46 -1.79 -6.12 10.95
C VAL A 46 -2.43 -5.42 12.17
N ARG A 47 -2.01 -4.20 12.49
CA ARG A 47 -2.62 -3.42 13.58
C ARG A 47 -4.08 -3.10 13.30
N THR A 48 -4.40 -2.73 12.06
CA THR A 48 -5.78 -2.48 11.62
C THR A 48 -6.63 -3.75 11.74
N ILE A 49 -6.12 -4.90 11.31
CA ILE A 49 -6.81 -6.20 11.45
C ILE A 49 -7.05 -6.51 12.92
N ASN A 50 -6.03 -6.39 13.78
CA ASN A 50 -6.18 -6.67 15.22
C ASN A 50 -7.25 -5.79 15.87
N THR A 51 -7.24 -4.50 15.54
CA THR A 51 -8.24 -3.54 16.05
C THR A 51 -9.64 -3.89 15.53
N GLY A 52 -9.75 -4.32 14.27
CA GLY A 52 -10.97 -4.83 13.66
C GLY A 52 -11.50 -6.08 14.37
N GLU A 53 -10.63 -7.06 14.64
CA GLU A 53 -10.96 -8.30 15.37
C GLU A 53 -11.47 -8.04 16.79
N VAL A 54 -10.79 -7.16 17.53
CA VAL A 54 -11.25 -6.78 18.88
C VAL A 54 -12.62 -6.12 18.81
N THR A 55 -12.82 -5.20 17.87
CA THR A 55 -14.11 -4.52 17.67
C THR A 55 -15.20 -5.52 17.26
N TYR A 56 -14.88 -6.48 16.39
CA TYR A 56 -15.77 -7.55 15.97
C TYR A 56 -16.21 -8.41 17.17
N SER A 57 -15.26 -8.80 18.03
CA SER A 57 -15.54 -9.64 19.20
C SER A 57 -16.49 -8.98 20.21
N VAL A 58 -16.42 -7.64 20.33
CA VAL A 58 -17.32 -6.86 21.18
C VAL A 58 -18.70 -6.70 20.51
N GLY A 59 -18.74 -6.53 19.19
CA GLY A 59 -19.98 -6.37 18.42
C GLY A 59 -20.78 -7.68 18.26
N TYR A 60 -20.09 -8.82 18.20
CA TYR A 60 -20.68 -10.14 17.98
C TYR A 60 -20.25 -11.16 19.05
N PRO A 61 -20.65 -10.95 20.33
CA PRO A 61 -20.15 -11.73 21.46
C PRO A 61 -20.52 -13.23 21.43
N ALA A 62 -21.57 -13.60 20.69
CA ALA A 62 -21.94 -15.00 20.49
C ALA A 62 -20.99 -15.76 19.55
N ILE A 63 -20.25 -15.05 18.71
CA ILE A 63 -19.29 -15.60 17.74
C ILE A 63 -17.87 -15.47 18.28
N GLY A 64 -17.57 -14.37 18.98
CA GLY A 64 -16.21 -14.03 19.39
C GLY A 64 -15.45 -13.41 18.22
N PHE A 65 -14.26 -13.92 17.91
CA PHE A 65 -13.44 -13.42 16.80
C PHE A 65 -13.96 -13.86 15.42
N SER A 66 -13.57 -13.14 14.38
CA SER A 66 -13.98 -13.47 13.01
C SER A 66 -13.28 -14.76 12.55
N ALA A 67 -13.99 -15.61 11.81
CA ALA A 67 -13.42 -16.84 11.26
C ALA A 67 -12.62 -16.61 9.96
N THR A 68 -12.87 -15.49 9.28
CA THR A 68 -12.24 -15.13 8.00
C THR A 68 -12.03 -13.63 7.90
N LEU A 69 -10.94 -13.22 7.26
CA LEU A 69 -10.63 -11.81 7.03
C LEU A 69 -11.72 -11.09 6.20
N GLY A 70 -12.39 -11.83 5.31
CA GLY A 70 -13.54 -11.34 4.54
C GLY A 70 -14.71 -10.91 5.43
N ALA A 71 -14.94 -11.58 6.57
CA ALA A 71 -16.02 -11.25 7.49
C ALA A 71 -15.80 -9.93 8.24
N LEU A 72 -14.54 -9.50 8.40
CA LEU A 72 -14.21 -8.18 8.93
C LEU A 72 -14.44 -7.07 7.90
N GLY A 73 -14.39 -7.41 6.61
CA GLY A 73 -14.54 -6.45 5.52
C GLY A 73 -15.99 -6.25 5.07
N PRO A 74 -16.20 -5.52 3.96
CA PRO A 74 -17.50 -5.34 3.33
C PRO A 74 -17.95 -6.54 2.48
N GLY A 75 -17.16 -7.61 2.40
CA GLY A 75 -17.38 -8.78 1.54
C GLY A 75 -16.37 -8.86 0.39
N ALA A 76 -16.81 -9.29 -0.80
CA ALA A 76 -15.94 -9.43 -1.98
C ALA A 76 -15.26 -8.10 -2.38
N ALA A 77 -14.08 -8.17 -3.01
CA ALA A 77 -13.32 -7.00 -3.46
C ALA A 77 -14.19 -6.00 -4.24
N GLY A 78 -14.15 -4.73 -3.86
CA GLY A 78 -14.93 -3.66 -4.50
C GLY A 78 -16.37 -3.53 -4.03
N THR A 79 -16.81 -4.35 -3.07
CA THR A 79 -18.13 -4.21 -2.43
C THR A 79 -18.07 -3.15 -1.34
N VAL A 80 -19.08 -2.28 -1.28
CA VAL A 80 -19.28 -1.35 -0.16
C VAL A 80 -20.15 -2.01 0.91
N CYS A 81 -20.08 -1.48 2.13
CA CYS A 81 -20.85 -2.00 3.24
C CYS A 81 -22.34 -2.15 2.93
N PRO A 82 -22.99 -3.24 3.39
CA PRO A 82 -24.40 -3.45 3.14
C PRO A 82 -25.22 -2.26 3.62
N ALA A 83 -26.18 -1.79 2.81
CA ALA A 83 -27.07 -0.70 3.19
C ALA A 83 -27.93 -1.05 4.43
N THR A 84 -28.07 -2.33 4.73
CA THR A 84 -28.74 -2.87 5.93
C THR A 84 -27.88 -2.78 7.20
N GLY A 85 -26.66 -2.25 7.11
CA GLY A 85 -25.71 -2.17 8.21
C GLY A 85 -24.79 -3.39 8.33
N PRO A 86 -23.80 -3.32 9.25
CA PRO A 86 -22.80 -4.38 9.43
C PRO A 86 -23.41 -5.63 10.05
N VAL A 87 -23.12 -6.80 9.45
CA VAL A 87 -23.56 -8.12 9.93
C VAL A 87 -22.34 -8.99 10.22
N SER A 88 -22.51 -10.08 10.97
CA SER A 88 -21.39 -10.95 11.37
C SER A 88 -20.61 -11.55 10.20
N THR A 89 -21.20 -11.65 9.02
CA THR A 89 -20.52 -12.14 7.80
C THR A 89 -19.88 -11.02 6.96
N ASN A 90 -20.20 -9.75 7.23
CA ASN A 90 -19.68 -8.56 6.55
C ASN A 90 -19.74 -7.37 7.54
N ALA A 91 -18.79 -7.33 8.46
CA ALA A 91 -18.80 -6.40 9.60
C ALA A 91 -18.28 -5.00 9.25
N CYS A 92 -17.64 -4.83 8.08
CA CYS A 92 -17.22 -3.51 7.61
C CYS A 92 -16.27 -2.73 8.53
N LEU A 93 -15.39 -3.45 9.21
CA LEU A 93 -14.42 -2.90 10.16
C LEU A 93 -13.06 -2.64 9.50
N ILE A 94 -12.77 -3.32 8.40
CA ILE A 94 -11.59 -3.10 7.56
C ILE A 94 -12.01 -2.91 6.09
N ASP A 95 -11.15 -2.28 5.29
CA ASP A 95 -11.41 -2.08 3.87
C ASP A 95 -11.21 -3.37 3.03
N SER A 96 -11.82 -3.40 1.86
CA SER A 96 -11.73 -4.44 0.84
C SER A 96 -10.29 -4.78 0.40
N ALA A 97 -9.35 -3.84 0.48
CA ALA A 97 -7.94 -4.11 0.18
C ALA A 97 -7.24 -4.97 1.26
N LEU A 98 -7.75 -4.94 2.50
CA LEU A 98 -7.22 -5.72 3.62
C LEU A 98 -7.98 -7.04 3.82
N SER A 99 -9.24 -7.12 3.37
CA SER A 99 -10.10 -8.29 3.58
C SER A 99 -10.08 -9.32 2.44
N ASN A 100 -9.31 -9.10 1.37
CA ASN A 100 -9.21 -9.99 0.21
C ASN A 100 -7.90 -10.78 0.18
#